data_AF-A0A800A8G9-F1
#
_entry.id   AF-A0A800A8G9-F1
#
_cell.length_a   1.000
_cell.length_b   1.000
_cell.length_c   1.000
_cell.angle_alpha   90.00
_cell.angle_beta   90.00
_cell.angle_gamma   90.00
#
_symmetry.space_group_name_H-M   'P 1'
#
loop_
_entity.id
_entity.type
_entity.pdbx_description
1 polymer ?
#
loop_
_entity_poly.entity_id
_entity_poly.type
_entity_poly.pdbx_seq_one_letter_code
_entity_poly.pdbx_strand_id
1 'polypeptide(L)'
;MGLQGEKSAEWFRRASASLINGVSSQFRYWGDDDTLVIDRGEGGHLYDVDGHRYIDYQCGFGPIILGHGHPKVAAAVAEAAAEGTTFAMTARREVEAAETVMEALGWADGMRFTNTGTEATMHAIRLARGYTGRDIVVKFEGQYHG
;
A
#
# COMPACT_ATOMS: atom_id res chain seq x y z
N MET A 1 -5.18 -25.01 -16.40
CA MET A 1 -5.61 -25.20 -15.01
C MET A 1 -5.33 -23.88 -14.35
N GLY A 2 -6.36 -23.06 -14.15
CA GLY A 2 -6.20 -21.71 -13.60
C GLY A 2 -5.77 -21.78 -12.14
N LEU A 3 -5.18 -20.70 -11.64
CA LEU A 3 -4.78 -20.57 -10.23
C LEU A 3 -5.99 -20.46 -9.29
N GLN A 4 -7.17 -20.05 -9.79
CA GLN A 4 -8.38 -19.84 -9.01
C GLN A 4 -9.11 -21.15 -8.66
N GLY A 5 -9.62 -21.23 -7.42
CA GLY A 5 -10.68 -22.17 -7.05
C GLY A 5 -12.08 -21.63 -7.38
N GLU A 6 -13.11 -22.45 -7.14
CA GLU A 6 -14.50 -22.12 -7.47
C GLU A 6 -15.00 -20.85 -6.76
N LYS A 7 -14.64 -20.65 -5.49
CA LYS A 7 -15.06 -19.47 -4.72
C LYS A 7 -14.32 -18.23 -5.19
N SER A 8 -13.02 -18.33 -5.47
CA SER A 8 -12.26 -17.21 -6.05
C SER A 8 -12.87 -16.77 -7.38
N ALA A 9 -13.22 -17.71 -8.27
CA ALA A 9 -13.87 -17.38 -9.54
C ALA A 9 -15.24 -16.71 -9.34
N GLU A 10 -16.04 -17.16 -8.37
CA GLU A 10 -17.32 -16.53 -8.03
C GLU A 10 -17.14 -15.08 -7.55
N TRP A 11 -16.23 -14.85 -6.59
CA TRP A 11 -15.93 -13.52 -6.08
C TRP A 11 -15.33 -12.62 -7.14
N PHE A 12 -14.47 -13.15 -8.01
CA PHE A 12 -13.88 -12.39 -9.10
C PHE A 12 -14.94 -11.96 -10.12
N ARG A 13 -15.91 -12.82 -10.48
CA ARG A 13 -17.06 -12.42 -11.31
C ARG A 13 -17.86 -11.28 -10.68
N ARG A 14 -18.10 -11.33 -9.38
CA ARG A 14 -18.76 -10.24 -8.64
C ARG A 14 -17.94 -8.96 -8.65
N ALA A 15 -16.62 -9.06 -8.45
CA ALA A 15 -15.71 -7.93 -8.52
C ALA A 15 -15.72 -7.30 -9.92
N SER A 16 -15.67 -8.09 -10.99
CA SER A 16 -15.71 -7.63 -12.39
C SER A 16 -17.02 -6.94 -12.78
N ALA A 17 -18.12 -7.21 -12.05
CA ALA A 17 -19.37 -6.46 -12.22
C ALA A 17 -19.35 -5.07 -11.58
N SER A 18 -18.38 -4.77 -10.69
CA SER A 18 -18.31 -3.51 -9.92
C SER A 18 -17.00 -2.74 -10.09
N LEU A 19 -15.93 -3.40 -10.53
CA LEU A 19 -14.58 -2.87 -10.74
C LEU A 19 -14.15 -3.14 -12.18
N ILE A 20 -13.45 -2.18 -12.79
CA ILE A 20 -12.83 -2.39 -14.11
C ILE A 20 -11.80 -3.51 -13.99
N ASN A 21 -11.95 -4.57 -14.81
CA ASN A 21 -11.16 -5.81 -14.75
C ASN A 21 -11.20 -6.51 -13.36
N GLY A 22 -12.22 -6.26 -12.54
CA GLY A 22 -12.37 -6.91 -11.23
C GLY A 22 -11.35 -6.48 -10.18
N VAL A 23 -10.56 -5.42 -10.42
CA VAL A 23 -9.47 -5.00 -9.51
C VAL A 23 -9.39 -3.47 -9.33
N SER A 24 -8.87 -3.04 -8.19
CA SER A 24 -8.59 -1.61 -7.91
C SER A 24 -7.16 -1.18 -8.28
N SER A 25 -6.32 -2.11 -8.74
CA SER A 25 -4.96 -1.86 -9.23
C SER A 25 -4.59 -2.92 -10.25
N GLN A 26 -4.03 -2.53 -11.39
CA GLN A 26 -3.72 -3.45 -12.50
C GLN A 26 -2.77 -4.58 -12.09
N PHE A 27 -1.87 -4.36 -11.14
CA PHE A 27 -0.97 -5.40 -10.62
C PHE A 27 -1.70 -6.58 -9.94
N ARG A 28 -2.97 -6.41 -9.58
CA ARG A 28 -3.80 -7.48 -9.00
C ARG A 28 -4.49 -8.33 -10.07
N TYR A 29 -4.59 -7.87 -11.32
CA TYR A 29 -5.26 -8.60 -12.39
C TYR A 29 -4.27 -9.55 -13.07
N TRP A 30 -4.50 -10.85 -12.93
CA TRP A 30 -3.61 -11.90 -13.44
C TRP A 30 -4.23 -12.67 -14.61
N GLY A 31 -5.42 -12.25 -15.07
CA GLY A 31 -6.24 -12.96 -16.05
C GLY A 31 -7.59 -13.35 -15.47
N ASP A 32 -8.57 -13.59 -16.33
CA ASP A 32 -9.95 -13.85 -15.93
C ASP A 32 -10.08 -15.11 -15.06
N ASP A 33 -9.27 -16.13 -15.36
CA ASP A 33 -9.26 -17.44 -14.68
C ASP A 33 -8.12 -17.59 -13.64
N ASP A 34 -7.27 -16.57 -13.49
CA ASP A 34 -6.03 -16.64 -12.67
C ASP A 34 -5.97 -15.60 -11.54
N THR A 35 -6.85 -14.59 -11.54
CA THR A 35 -6.89 -13.56 -10.50
C THR A 35 -7.41 -14.11 -9.16
N LEU A 36 -6.51 -14.36 -8.20
CA LEU A 36 -6.89 -14.86 -6.88
C LEU A 36 -7.68 -13.83 -6.07
N VAL A 37 -8.61 -14.32 -5.23
CA VAL A 37 -9.31 -13.49 -4.23
C VAL A 37 -8.81 -13.88 -2.84
N ILE A 38 -8.10 -12.95 -2.20
CA ILE A 38 -7.47 -13.16 -0.89
C ILE A 38 -8.45 -12.86 0.23
N ASP A 39 -8.56 -13.77 1.20
CA ASP A 39 -9.40 -13.63 2.40
C ASP A 39 -8.61 -13.02 3.57
N ARG A 40 -7.41 -13.55 3.84
CA ARG A 40 -6.57 -13.09 4.95
C ARG A 40 -5.08 -13.33 4.71
N GLY A 41 -4.26 -12.68 5.53
CA GLY A 41 -2.82 -12.95 5.64
C GLY A 41 -2.41 -13.21 7.08
N GLU A 42 -1.37 -14.00 7.30
CA GLU A 42 -0.80 -14.26 8.62
C GLU A 42 0.70 -14.57 8.51
N GLY A 43 1.54 -13.76 9.17
CA GLY A 43 2.99 -13.87 9.04
C GLY A 43 3.43 -13.77 7.58
N GLY A 44 4.20 -14.74 7.10
CA GLY A 44 4.65 -14.81 5.71
C GLY A 44 3.69 -15.49 4.74
N HIS A 45 2.39 -15.59 5.05
CA HIS A 45 1.43 -16.35 4.24
C HIS A 45 0.18 -15.55 3.88
N LEU A 46 -0.39 -15.88 2.72
CA LEU A 46 -1.73 -15.48 2.29
C LEU A 46 -2.65 -16.71 2.24
N TYR A 47 -3.94 -16.45 2.45
CA TYR A 47 -5.01 -17.44 2.34
C TYR A 47 -6.06 -16.89 1.38
N ASP A 48 -6.37 -17.62 0.32
CA ASP A 48 -7.47 -17.26 -0.58
C ASP A 48 -8.83 -17.65 0.01
N VAL A 49 -9.91 -17.21 -0.62
CA VAL A 49 -11.29 -17.52 -0.22
C VAL A 49 -11.67 -19.00 -0.38
N ASP A 50 -10.86 -19.77 -1.12
CA ASP A 50 -10.98 -21.23 -1.24
C ASP A 50 -10.30 -21.97 -0.07
N GLY A 51 -9.46 -21.26 0.70
CA GLY A 51 -8.71 -21.79 1.84
C GLY A 51 -7.31 -22.29 1.50
N HIS A 52 -6.83 -22.08 0.26
CA HIS A 52 -5.44 -22.40 -0.09
C HIS A 52 -4.49 -21.42 0.58
N ARG A 53 -3.34 -21.94 1.02
CA ARG A 53 -2.29 -21.18 1.68
C ARG A 53 -1.09 -21.01 0.76
N TYR A 54 -0.62 -19.77 0.62
CA TYR A 54 0.52 -19.39 -0.21
C TYR A 54 1.62 -18.80 0.65
N ILE A 55 2.88 -19.05 0.31
CA ILE A 55 4.01 -18.26 0.85
C ILE A 55 4.00 -16.92 0.11
N ASP A 56 3.95 -15.82 0.85
CA ASP A 56 3.84 -14.48 0.27
C ASP A 56 5.23 -13.89 0.01
N TYR A 57 5.60 -13.83 -1.27
CA TYR A 57 6.77 -13.09 -1.75
C TYR A 57 6.42 -11.73 -2.35
N GLN A 58 5.14 -11.39 -2.48
CA GLN A 58 4.73 -10.07 -2.93
C GLN A 58 4.81 -9.06 -1.77
N CYS A 59 4.42 -9.47 -0.55
CA CYS A 59 4.50 -8.66 0.66
C CYS A 59 3.87 -7.26 0.50
N GLY A 60 2.74 -7.18 -0.22
CA GLY A 60 2.07 -5.92 -0.54
C GLY A 60 2.90 -4.98 -1.43
N PHE A 61 3.86 -5.50 -2.18
CA PHE A 61 4.91 -4.76 -2.90
C PHE A 61 5.89 -4.02 -1.98
N GLY A 62 6.09 -4.51 -0.75
CA GLY A 62 7.10 -4.01 0.20
C GLY A 62 6.63 -3.71 1.63
N PRO A 63 5.45 -3.08 1.87
CA PRO A 63 5.05 -2.62 3.20
C PRO A 63 4.94 -3.71 4.27
N ILE A 64 4.74 -4.97 3.86
CA ILE A 64 4.53 -6.10 4.77
C ILE A 64 5.89 -6.72 5.21
N ILE A 65 6.88 -5.88 5.53
CA ILE A 65 8.23 -6.33 5.90
C ILE A 65 8.26 -7.16 7.20
N LEU A 66 7.31 -6.92 8.11
CA LEU A 66 7.17 -7.64 9.38
C LEU A 66 6.21 -8.86 9.27
N GLY A 67 5.70 -9.16 8.08
CA GLY A 67 4.64 -10.13 7.87
C GLY A 67 3.23 -9.58 8.18
N HIS A 68 2.22 -10.28 7.68
CA HIS A 68 0.81 -9.95 7.84
C HIS A 68 0.37 -10.10 9.29
N GLY A 69 -0.41 -9.14 9.78
CA GLY A 69 -1.02 -9.22 11.12
C GLY A 69 -0.01 -9.21 12.27
N HIS A 70 1.16 -8.58 12.09
CA HIS A 70 2.17 -8.52 13.14
C HIS A 70 1.57 -7.98 14.47
N PRO A 71 1.63 -8.73 15.57
CA PRO A 71 0.77 -8.51 16.74
C PRO A 71 0.98 -7.13 17.38
N LYS A 72 2.22 -6.62 17.41
CA LYS A 72 2.50 -5.27 17.93
C LYS A 72 1.90 -4.15 17.06
N VAL A 73 1.89 -4.34 15.73
CA VAL A 73 1.35 -3.33 14.80
C VAL A 73 -0.17 -3.36 14.88
N ALA A 74 -0.78 -4.55 14.86
CA ALA A 74 -2.22 -4.70 14.97
C ALA A 74 -2.76 -4.11 16.28
N ALA A 75 -2.11 -4.37 17.41
CA ALA A 75 -2.48 -3.81 18.71
C ALA A 75 -2.40 -2.28 18.73
N ALA A 76 -1.30 -1.69 18.22
CA ALA A 76 -1.12 -0.24 18.17
C ALA A 76 -2.16 0.45 17.27
N VAL A 77 -2.51 -0.15 16.13
CA VAL A 77 -3.56 0.35 15.24
C VAL A 77 -4.94 0.27 15.92
N ALA A 78 -5.24 -0.84 16.60
CA ALA A 78 -6.51 -1.01 17.30
C ALA A 78 -6.69 0.00 18.44
N GLU A 79 -5.63 0.24 19.22
CA GLU A 79 -5.60 1.27 20.26
C GLU A 79 -5.83 2.67 19.67
N ALA A 80 -5.07 3.04 18.63
CA ALA A 80 -5.22 4.35 17.98
C ALA A 80 -6.63 4.53 17.37
N ALA A 81 -7.21 3.47 16.79
CA ALA A 81 -8.55 3.53 16.22
C ALA A 81 -9.63 3.79 17.28
N ALA A 82 -9.47 3.29 18.52
CA ALA A 82 -10.38 3.56 19.63
C ALA A 82 -10.33 5.02 20.10
N GLU A 83 -9.21 5.71 19.88
CA GLU A 83 -9.03 7.14 20.17
C GLU A 83 -9.56 8.06 19.04
N GLY A 84 -9.93 7.49 17.90
CA GLY A 84 -10.33 8.19 16.68
C GLY A 84 -9.23 8.21 15.61
N THR A 85 -9.64 8.18 14.35
CA THR A 85 -8.71 8.02 13.21
C THR A 85 -8.52 9.28 12.37
N THR A 86 -9.31 10.32 12.58
CA THR A 86 -9.25 11.56 11.78
C THR A 86 -9.72 12.75 12.60
N PHE A 87 -8.86 13.76 12.75
CA PHE A 87 -9.11 14.90 13.63
C PHE A 87 -9.15 16.26 12.92
N ALA A 88 -8.75 16.33 11.64
CA ALA A 88 -8.59 17.58 10.88
C ALA A 88 -7.76 18.67 11.61
N MET A 89 -6.85 18.23 12.47
CA MET A 89 -5.99 19.01 13.37
C MET A 89 -4.68 18.27 13.56
N THR A 90 -3.64 18.96 14.05
CA THR A 90 -2.36 18.32 14.34
C THR A 90 -2.48 17.31 15.48
N ALA A 91 -1.96 16.10 15.31
CA ALA A 91 -1.99 15.03 16.30
C ALA A 91 -0.61 14.75 16.92
N ARG A 92 -0.56 14.30 18.18
CA ARG A 92 0.69 13.87 18.82
C ARG A 92 1.42 12.78 18.02
N ARG A 93 0.66 11.77 17.57
CA ARG A 93 1.20 10.59 16.87
C ARG A 93 1.85 10.94 15.52
N GLU A 94 1.39 11.99 14.81
CA GLU A 94 2.07 12.41 13.56
C GLU A 94 3.41 13.09 13.82
N VAL A 95 3.56 13.84 14.93
CA VAL A 95 4.83 14.47 15.30
C VAL A 95 5.85 13.39 15.64
N GLU A 96 5.49 12.45 16.52
CA GLU A 96 6.36 11.32 16.91
C GLU A 96 6.77 10.46 15.70
N ALA A 97 5.84 10.21 14.77
CA ALA A 97 6.13 9.49 13.54
C ALA A 97 7.09 10.27 12.63
N ALA A 98 6.91 11.58 12.48
CA ALA A 98 7.78 12.41 11.66
C ALA A 98 9.21 12.45 12.22
N GLU A 99 9.36 12.62 13.53
CA GLU A 99 10.66 12.60 14.22
C GLU A 99 11.38 11.26 14.02
N THR A 100 10.67 10.14 14.18
CA THR A 100 11.23 8.79 13.96
C THR A 100 11.74 8.62 12.53
N VAL A 101 10.97 9.08 11.54
CA VAL A 101 11.37 9.00 10.12
C VAL A 101 12.57 9.89 9.83
N MET A 102 12.59 11.13 10.34
CA MET A 102 13.70 12.05 10.14
C MET A 102 14.99 11.54 10.79
N GLU A 103 14.90 10.96 11.99
CA GLU A 103 16.04 10.31 12.65
C GLU A 103 16.59 9.15 11.81
N ALA A 104 15.71 8.29 11.26
CA ALA A 104 16.11 7.18 10.41
C ALA A 104 16.77 7.64 9.08
N LEU A 105 16.34 8.79 8.52
CA LEU A 105 16.94 9.35 7.32
C LEU A 105 18.29 10.02 7.61
N GLY A 106 18.41 10.76 8.71
CA GLY A 106 19.65 11.42 9.15
C GLY A 106 20.10 12.65 8.36
N TRP A 107 19.39 13.05 7.30
CA TRP A 107 19.74 14.19 6.44
C TRP A 107 18.59 15.18 6.19
N ALA A 108 17.36 14.84 6.56
CA ALA A 108 16.20 15.66 6.24
C ALA A 108 15.98 16.77 7.28
N ASP A 109 15.91 18.03 6.83
CA ASP A 109 15.57 19.18 7.69
C ASP A 109 14.08 19.26 8.04
N GLY A 110 13.23 18.54 7.29
CA GLY A 110 11.79 18.52 7.48
C GLY A 110 11.10 17.56 6.53
N MET A 111 9.85 17.21 6.83
CA MET A 111 9.04 16.31 6.00
C MET A 111 7.55 16.65 6.04
N ARG A 112 6.80 16.07 5.11
CA ARG A 112 5.34 16.13 5.06
C ARG A 112 4.78 14.76 4.69
N PHE A 113 3.79 14.28 5.44
CA PHE A 113 3.07 13.06 5.09
C PHE A 113 2.15 13.27 3.88
N THR A 114 2.04 12.22 3.07
CA THR A 114 1.05 12.04 2.02
C THR A 114 0.36 10.69 2.21
N ASN A 115 -0.72 10.42 1.47
CA ASN A 115 -1.46 9.17 1.58
C ASN A 115 -0.88 8.06 0.70
N THR A 116 -0.16 8.44 -0.36
CA THR A 116 0.40 7.50 -1.34
C THR A 116 1.79 7.91 -1.82
N GLY A 117 2.51 6.96 -2.42
CA GLY A 117 3.76 7.23 -3.15
C GLY A 117 3.57 8.16 -4.34
N THR A 118 2.47 8.01 -5.10
CA THR A 118 2.12 8.92 -6.22
C THR A 118 1.96 10.36 -5.74
N GLU A 119 1.29 10.59 -4.61
CA GLU A 119 1.19 11.94 -4.02
C GLU A 119 2.55 12.49 -3.60
N ALA A 120 3.40 11.65 -2.99
CA ALA A 120 4.72 12.05 -2.54
C ALA A 120 5.59 12.53 -3.72
N THR A 121 5.64 11.76 -4.81
CA THR A 121 6.43 12.12 -6.00
C THR A 121 5.84 13.32 -6.74
N MET A 122 4.51 13.44 -6.83
CA MET A 122 3.84 14.63 -7.37
C MET A 122 4.16 15.90 -6.56
N HIS A 123 4.19 15.80 -5.23
CA HIS A 123 4.58 16.92 -4.37
C HIS A 123 6.07 17.26 -4.49
N ALA A 124 6.95 16.26 -4.53
CA ALA A 124 8.39 16.46 -4.70
C ALA A 124 8.72 17.19 -6.02
N ILE A 125 8.10 16.79 -7.14
CA ILE A 125 8.27 17.47 -8.43
C ILE A 125 7.78 18.92 -8.35
N ARG A 126 6.62 19.16 -7.75
CA ARG A 126 6.07 20.52 -7.60
C ARG A 126 6.97 21.40 -6.73
N LEU A 127 7.50 20.86 -5.64
CA LEU A 127 8.44 21.55 -4.77
C LEU A 127 9.73 21.89 -5.52
N ALA A 128 10.32 20.94 -6.25
CA ALA A 128 11.55 21.15 -7.02
C ALA A 128 11.39 22.26 -8.07
N ARG A 129 10.26 22.27 -8.80
CA ARG A 129 9.93 23.33 -9.76
C ARG A 129 9.75 24.68 -9.07
N GLY A 130 8.98 24.74 -7.99
CA GLY A 130 8.74 25.96 -7.24
C GLY A 130 10.02 26.57 -6.65
N TYR A 131 10.92 25.72 -6.17
CA TYR A 131 12.21 26.16 -5.62
C TYR A 131 13.19 26.63 -6.69
N THR A 132 13.26 25.94 -7.83
CA THR A 132 14.27 26.22 -8.87
C THR A 132 13.80 27.16 -9.99
N GLY A 133 12.49 27.34 -10.16
CA GLY A 133 11.89 28.05 -11.29
C GLY A 133 12.06 27.33 -12.64
N ARG A 134 12.39 26.03 -12.64
CA ARG A 134 12.65 25.24 -13.85
C ARG A 134 11.53 24.26 -14.11
N ASP A 135 11.20 24.02 -15.39
CA ASP A 135 10.09 23.13 -15.77
C ASP A 135 10.51 21.68 -16.01
N ILE A 136 11.72 21.48 -16.53
CA ILE A 136 12.19 20.17 -17.00
C ILE A 136 12.57 19.28 -15.81
N VAL A 137 11.99 18.09 -15.80
CA VAL A 137 12.30 17.01 -14.84
C VAL A 137 12.88 15.84 -15.62
N VAL A 138 14.02 15.33 -15.15
CA VAL A 138 14.62 14.13 -15.73
C VAL A 138 14.03 12.90 -15.05
N LYS A 139 13.58 11.93 -15.86
CA LYS A 139 13.23 10.57 -15.42
C LYS A 139 14.00 9.56 -16.23
N PHE A 140 14.15 8.36 -15.68
CA PHE A 140 14.81 7.25 -16.36
C PHE A 140 13.78 6.26 -16.90
N GLU A 141 14.10 5.58 -17.99
CA GLU A 141 13.32 4.47 -18.53
C GLU A 141 13.23 3.34 -17.48
N GLY A 142 12.09 2.65 -17.41
CA GLY A 142 11.84 1.56 -16.47
C GLY A 142 11.52 1.97 -15.03
N GLN A 143 11.78 3.22 -14.62
CA GLN A 143 11.38 3.69 -13.28
C GLN A 143 9.89 3.98 -13.19
N TYR A 144 9.31 3.62 -12.06
CA TYR A 144 7.92 3.89 -11.68
C TYR A 144 7.88 4.84 -10.48
N HIS A 145 7.13 5.93 -10.60
CA HIS A 145 7.02 6.98 -9.58
C HIS A 145 5.56 7.21 -9.18
N GLY A 146 4.74 6.17 -9.28
CA GLY A 146 3.31 6.23 -9.05
C GLY A 146 2.48 6.57 -10.28
#